data_AF-W4F5Z4-F1
#
_entry.id   AF-W4F5Z4-F1
#
_cell.length_a   1.000
_cell.length_b   1.000
_cell.length_c   1.000
_cell.angle_alpha   90.00
_cell.angle_beta   90.00
_cell.angle_gamma   90.00
#
_symmetry.space_group_name_H-M   'P 1'
#
loop_
_entity.id
_entity.type
_entity.pdbx_description
1 polymer ?
#
loop_
_entity_poly.entity_id
_entity_poly.type
_entity_poly.pdbx_seq_one_letter_code
_entity_poly.pdbx_strand_id
1 'polypeptide(L)'
;MVNVSYSTIRDGINVACKKTGIDQAGRGAHGFRHAYARNRMDQLMTAEQKTMMQRIIDNCSINRKADYGILSETDKTLYNATKEAMDRIHKELGHGKNRWEKKMIKKIIL
;
A
#
# COMPACT_ATOMS: atom_id res chain seq x y z
N MET A 1 20.29 -21.56 -21.77
CA MET A 1 19.97 -21.08 -20.41
C MET A 1 19.82 -19.57 -20.50
N VAL A 2 18.62 -19.02 -20.24
CA VAL A 2 18.44 -17.56 -20.24
C VAL A 2 19.10 -17.03 -18.96
N ASN A 3 20.10 -16.17 -19.10
CA ASN A 3 20.71 -15.50 -17.95
C ASN A 3 19.70 -14.51 -17.38
N VAL A 4 18.97 -14.95 -16.35
CA VAL A 4 18.04 -14.09 -15.62
C VAL A 4 18.86 -13.21 -14.68
N SER A 5 19.14 -11.99 -15.12
CA SER A 5 19.64 -10.94 -14.23
C SER A 5 18.50 -10.42 -13.35
N TYR A 6 18.84 -9.78 -12.23
CA TYR A 6 17.87 -9.11 -11.36
C TYR A 6 16.98 -8.10 -12.11
N SER A 7 17.48 -7.49 -13.19
CA SER A 7 16.72 -6.50 -13.97
C SER A 7 15.76 -7.13 -14.99
N THR A 8 15.94 -8.40 -15.37
CA THR A 8 15.20 -9.07 -16.45
C THR A 8 13.68 -8.87 -16.35
N ILE A 9 13.10 -9.04 -15.16
CA ILE A 9 11.65 -8.85 -14.94
C ILE A 9 11.25 -7.38 -15.04
N ARG A 10 12.04 -6.48 -14.43
CA ARG A 10 11.78 -5.04 -14.47
C ARG A 10 11.83 -4.53 -15.92
N ASP A 11 12.82 -4.97 -16.68
CA ASP A 11 13.05 -4.54 -18.05
C ASP A 11 11.95 -5.09 -18.97
N GLY A 12 11.52 -6.34 -18.77
CA GLY A 12 10.36 -6.93 -19.45
C GLY A 12 9.06 -6.16 -19.18
N ILE A 13 8.81 -5.78 -17.92
CA ILE A 13 7.68 -4.92 -17.53
C ILE A 13 7.75 -3.56 -18.23
N ASN A 14 8.93 -2.93 -18.26
CA ASN A 14 9.14 -1.65 -18.93
C ASN A 14 8.79 -1.72 -20.43
N VAL A 15 9.26 -2.76 -21.10
CA VAL A 15 8.96 -3.00 -22.52
C VAL A 15 7.46 -3.22 -22.74
N ALA A 16 6.81 -4.04 -21.90
CA ALA A 16 5.38 -4.34 -22.03
C ALA A 16 4.52 -3.08 -21.86
N CYS A 17 4.72 -2.30 -20.79
CA CYS A 17 3.96 -1.07 -20.56
C CYS A 17 4.20 -0.03 -21.66
N LYS A 18 5.44 0.11 -22.16
CA LYS A 18 5.74 1.01 -23.30
C LYS A 18 4.96 0.60 -24.55
N LYS A 19 4.87 -0.70 -24.84
CA LYS A 19 4.10 -1.22 -25.98
C LYS A 19 2.60 -0.95 -25.85
N THR A 20 2.06 -0.94 -24.63
CA THR A 20 0.64 -0.69 -24.37
C THR A 20 0.33 0.78 -24.06
N GLY A 21 1.31 1.70 -24.17
CA GLY A 21 1.12 3.13 -23.90
C GLY A 21 0.89 3.47 -22.41
N ILE A 22 1.24 2.56 -21.49
CA ILE A 22 1.13 2.82 -20.05
C ILE A 22 2.41 3.50 -19.59
N ASP A 23 2.30 4.75 -19.16
CA ASP A 23 3.42 5.48 -18.56
C ASP A 23 3.75 4.91 -17.17
N GLN A 24 5.05 4.72 -16.90
CA GLN A 24 5.52 4.24 -15.61
C GLN A 24 6.83 4.90 -15.22
N ALA A 25 6.99 5.19 -13.93
CA ALA A 25 8.22 5.76 -13.37
C ALA A 25 9.37 4.72 -13.22
N GLY A 26 9.45 3.73 -14.10
CA GLY A 26 10.48 2.68 -14.07
C GLY A 26 10.48 1.79 -12.82
N ARG A 27 9.38 1.75 -12.06
CA ARG A 27 9.26 1.02 -10.80
C ARG A 27 9.16 -0.51 -10.97
N GLY A 28 8.99 -1.01 -12.20
CA GLY A 28 8.86 -2.44 -12.49
C GLY A 28 7.76 -3.10 -11.67
N ALA A 29 8.05 -4.26 -11.07
CA ALA A 29 7.12 -5.01 -10.23
C ALA A 29 6.62 -4.23 -9.00
N HIS A 30 7.36 -3.21 -8.54
CA HIS A 30 6.93 -2.41 -7.40
C HIS A 30 5.70 -1.56 -7.72
N GLY A 31 5.59 -1.04 -8.96
CA GLY A 31 4.41 -0.31 -9.43
C GLY A 31 3.13 -1.16 -9.35
N PHE A 32 3.22 -2.42 -9.77
CA PHE A 32 2.10 -3.36 -9.67
C PHE A 32 1.69 -3.68 -8.23
N ARG A 33 2.65 -3.76 -7.29
CA ARG A 33 2.32 -3.93 -5.87
C ARG A 33 1.50 -2.75 -5.33
N HIS A 34 1.83 -1.52 -5.70
CA HIS A 34 1.03 -0.35 -5.33
C HIS A 34 -0.36 -0.38 -5.96
N ALA A 35 -0.44 -0.67 -7.26
CA ALA A 35 -1.71 -0.74 -7.98
C ALA A 35 -2.64 -1.80 -7.36
N TYR A 36 -2.09 -2.98 -7.04
CA TYR A 36 -2.82 -4.02 -6.32
C TYR A 36 -3.33 -3.55 -4.96
N ALA A 37 -2.46 -2.94 -4.15
CA ALA A 37 -2.84 -2.46 -2.83
C ALA A 37 -3.97 -1.44 -2.88
N ARG A 38 -3.88 -0.45 -3.79
CA ARG A 38 -4.93 0.56 -3.99
C ARG A 38 -6.25 -0.07 -4.41
N ASN A 39 -6.22 -0.98 -5.38
CA ASN A 39 -7.42 -1.69 -5.83
C ASN A 39 -8.05 -2.53 -4.69
N ARG A 40 -7.22 -3.20 -3.88
CA ARG A 40 -7.73 -3.95 -2.72
C ARG A 40 -8.26 -3.06 -1.61
N MET A 41 -7.67 -1.88 -1.39
CA MET A 41 -8.28 -0.88 -0.50
C MET A 41 -9.67 -0.47 -1.01
N ASP A 42 -9.85 -0.31 -2.32
CA ASP A 42 -11.15 0.03 -2.87
C ASP A 42 -12.20 -1.06 -2.67
N GLN A 43 -11.79 -2.32 -2.67
CA GLN A 43 -12.67 -3.48 -2.47
C GLN A 43 -12.95 -3.80 -1.01
N LEU A 44 -12.03 -3.50 -0.10
CA LEU A 44 -12.09 -3.93 1.31
C LEU A 44 -12.48 -2.82 2.28
N MET A 45 -12.26 -1.54 1.91
CA MET A 45 -12.46 -0.42 2.82
C MET A 45 -13.69 0.41 2.45
N THR A 46 -14.48 0.76 3.46
CA THR A 46 -15.53 1.77 3.34
C THR A 46 -14.94 3.16 3.13
N ALA A 47 -15.77 4.14 2.74
CA ALA A 47 -15.34 5.52 2.60
C ALA A 47 -14.74 6.09 3.90
N GLU A 48 -15.36 5.79 5.05
CA GLU A 48 -14.88 6.20 6.37
C GLU A 48 -13.52 5.57 6.70
N GLN A 49 -13.33 4.30 6.38
CA GLN A 49 -12.04 3.61 6.57
C GLN A 49 -10.96 4.18 5.65
N LYS A 50 -11.28 4.57 4.41
CA LYS A 50 -10.34 5.26 3.52
C LYS A 50 -9.95 6.63 4.08
N THR A 51 -10.90 7.39 4.62
CA THR A 51 -10.62 8.67 5.31
C THR A 51 -9.74 8.46 6.55
N MET A 52 -10.03 7.43 7.36
CA MET A 52 -9.18 7.07 8.50
C MET A 52 -7.78 6.65 8.04
N MET A 53 -7.65 5.90 6.96
CA MET A 53 -6.36 5.54 6.38
C MET A 53 -5.57 6.77 5.93
N GLN A 54 -6.23 7.76 5.33
CA GLN A 54 -5.58 9.01 4.95
C GLN A 54 -5.08 9.77 6.19
N ARG A 55 -5.90 9.87 7.26
CA ARG A 55 -5.46 10.46 8.55
C ARG A 55 -4.22 9.75 9.10
N ILE A 56 -4.18 8.42 9.04
CA ILE A 56 -3.03 7.62 9.46
C ILE A 56 -1.78 7.95 8.62
N ILE A 57 -1.93 8.00 7.29
CA ILE A 57 -0.85 8.35 6.37
C ILE A 57 -0.30 9.74 6.70
N ASP A 58 -1.19 10.71 6.89
CA ASP A 58 -0.85 12.10 7.17
C ASP A 58 -0.10 12.22 8.50
N ASN A 59 -0.58 11.56 9.56
CA ASN A 59 0.11 11.46 10.84
C ASN A 59 1.54 10.91 10.67
N CYS A 60 1.69 9.77 9.98
CA CYS A 60 2.99 9.16 9.71
C CYS A 60 3.87 10.00 8.76
N SER A 61 3.27 10.84 7.92
CA SER A 61 4.01 11.70 6.98
C SER A 61 4.87 12.72 7.73
N ILE A 62 4.36 13.22 8.86
CA ILE A 62 4.98 14.22 9.75
C ILE A 62 5.60 13.60 11.01
N ASN A 63 5.95 12.31 10.99
CA ASN A 63 6.56 11.57 12.10
C ASN A 63 5.72 11.51 13.40
N ARG A 64 4.39 11.65 13.31
CA ARG A 64 3.48 11.35 14.43
C ARG A 64 3.11 9.87 14.44
N LYS A 65 2.63 9.40 15.60
CA LYS A 65 2.04 8.06 15.74
C LYS A 65 0.80 7.94 14.84
N ALA A 66 0.56 6.74 14.31
CA ALA A 66 -0.58 6.46 13.43
C ALA A 66 -1.94 6.80 14.07
N ASP A 67 -2.06 6.53 15.37
CA ASP A 67 -3.24 6.77 16.20
C ASP A 67 -3.33 8.19 16.78
N TYR A 68 -2.45 9.11 16.36
CA TYR A 68 -2.45 10.47 16.88
C TYR A 68 -3.79 11.17 16.60
N GLY A 69 -4.44 11.66 17.66
CA GLY A 69 -5.74 12.32 17.60
C GLY A 69 -6.96 11.38 17.52
N ILE A 70 -6.79 10.09 17.76
CA ILE A 70 -7.87 9.09 17.81
C ILE A 70 -8.26 8.87 19.27
N LEU A 71 -9.25 9.63 19.76
CA LEU A 71 -9.58 9.71 21.19
C LEU A 71 -10.93 9.07 21.54
N SER A 72 -11.95 9.22 20.69
CA SER A 72 -13.28 8.67 20.94
C SER A 72 -13.31 7.16 20.71
N GLU A 73 -14.21 6.46 21.42
CA GLU A 73 -14.38 5.02 21.23
C GLU A 73 -14.81 4.68 19.79
N THR A 74 -15.67 5.50 19.18
CA THR A 74 -16.06 5.36 17.78
C THR A 74 -14.85 5.46 16.84
N ASP A 75 -13.97 6.45 17.03
CA ASP A 75 -12.76 6.61 16.23
C ASP A 75 -11.80 5.43 16.43
N LYS A 76 -11.68 4.90 17.66
CA LYS A 76 -10.86 3.72 17.95
C LYS A 76 -11.40 2.46 17.25
N THR A 77 -12.71 2.26 17.26
CA THR A 77 -13.35 1.14 16.53
C THR A 77 -13.09 1.26 15.03
N LEU A 78 -13.29 2.45 14.45
CA LEU A 78 -13.02 2.69 13.03
C LEU A 78 -11.54 2.51 12.68
N TYR A 79 -10.62 2.98 13.54
CA TYR A 79 -9.19 2.78 13.40
C TYR A 79 -8.83 1.30 13.38
N ASN A 80 -9.34 0.51 14.33
CA ASN A 80 -9.06 -0.92 14.40
C ASN A 80 -9.61 -1.68 13.19
N ALA A 81 -10.82 -1.36 12.72
CA ALA A 81 -11.39 -1.97 11.51
C ALA A 81 -10.58 -1.60 10.25
N THR A 82 -10.15 -0.33 10.14
CA THR A 82 -9.28 0.15 9.05
C THR A 82 -7.94 -0.59 9.06
N LYS A 83 -7.38 -0.78 10.25
CA LYS A 83 -6.15 -1.51 10.50
C LYS A 83 -6.31 -2.97 10.04
N GLU A 84 -7.33 -3.69 10.48
CA GLU A 84 -7.58 -5.08 10.06
C GLU A 84 -7.70 -5.24 8.53
N ALA A 85 -8.40 -4.33 7.86
CA ALA A 85 -8.51 -4.33 6.40
C ALA A 85 -7.13 -4.18 5.73
N MET A 86 -6.28 -3.30 6.24
CA MET A 86 -4.92 -3.11 5.73
C MET A 86 -4.01 -4.31 6.00
N ASP A 87 -4.16 -4.97 7.14
CA ASP A 87 -3.39 -6.17 7.47
C ASP A 87 -3.71 -7.33 6.52
N ARG A 88 -4.96 -7.43 6.08
CA ARG A 88 -5.36 -8.37 5.04
C ARG A 88 -4.61 -8.09 3.73
N ILE A 89 -4.54 -6.83 3.30
CA ILE A 89 -3.81 -6.43 2.08
C ILE A 89 -2.31 -6.73 2.23
N HIS A 90 -1.71 -6.43 3.38
CA HIS A 90 -0.31 -6.75 3.66
C HIS A 90 -0.03 -8.26 3.65
N LYS A 91 -0.96 -9.06 4.16
CA LYS A 91 -0.88 -10.53 4.10
C LYS A 91 -0.94 -11.02 2.65
N GLU A 92 -1.87 -10.50 1.84
CA GLU A 92 -2.00 -10.82 0.41
C GLU A 92 -0.72 -10.46 -0.37
N LEU A 93 -0.02 -9.40 0.02
CA LEU A 93 1.27 -8.99 -0.55
C LEU A 93 2.49 -9.76 0.00
N GLY A 94 2.30 -10.69 0.93
CA GLY A 94 3.38 -11.49 1.53
C GLY A 94 4.22 -10.75 2.59
N HIS A 95 3.75 -9.60 3.08
CA HIS A 95 4.46 -8.82 4.10
C HIS A 95 4.20 -9.29 5.54
N GLY A 96 3.08 -9.99 5.79
CA GLY A 96 2.68 -10.49 7.11
C GLY A 96 1.86 -9.46 7.92
N LYS A 97 1.48 -9.83 9.15
CA LYS A 97 0.70 -8.97 10.06
C LYS A 97 1.57 -7.92 10.74
N ASN A 98 0.96 -6.85 11.22
CA ASN A 98 1.60 -5.86 12.08
C ASN A 98 2.68 -4.95 11.45
N ARG A 99 2.72 -4.81 10.13
CA ARG A 99 3.75 -4.02 9.42
C ARG A 99 3.44 -2.52 9.29
N TRP A 100 2.46 -2.02 10.04
CA TRP A 100 1.98 -0.63 9.96
C TRP A 100 2.97 0.41 10.49
N GLU A 101 3.79 0.08 11.48
CA GLU A 101 4.59 1.06 12.23
C GLU A 101 5.91 1.47 11.57
N LYS A 102 6.34 0.80 10.49
CA LYS A 102 7.63 1.11 9.85
C LYS A 102 7.52 1.17 8.35
N LYS A 103 7.58 2.39 7.78
CA LYS A 103 7.83 2.72 6.36
C LYS A 103 6.96 2.02 5.30
N MET A 104 6.09 1.06 5.66
CA MET A 104 5.36 0.20 4.73
C MET A 104 4.07 0.83 4.23
N ILE A 105 3.35 1.59 5.05
CA ILE A 105 2.22 2.41 4.57
C ILE A 105 2.71 3.34 3.46
N LYS A 106 3.85 4.03 3.67
CA LYS A 106 4.50 4.84 2.63
C LYS A 106 4.92 3.98 1.43
N LYS A 107 5.59 2.84 1.61
CA LYS A 107 6.07 1.97 0.51
C LYS A 107 4.99 1.20 -0.25
N ILE A 108 3.74 1.17 0.22
CA ILE A 108 2.65 0.41 -0.40
C ILE A 108 1.59 1.35 -0.97
N ILE A 109 1.38 2.51 -0.36
CA ILE A 109 0.39 3.50 -0.79
C ILE A 109 0.99 4.65 -1.62
N LEU A 110 2.27 5.02 -1.42
CA LEU A 110 2.97 6.12 -2.14
C LEU A 110 4.09 5.59 -3.05
#